data_AF-A0A3C0BP65-F1
#
_entry.id   AF-A0A3C0BP65-F1
#
_cell.length_a   1.000
_cell.length_b   1.000
_cell.length_c   1.000
_cell.angle_alpha   90.00
_cell.angle_beta   90.00
_cell.angle_gamma   90.00
#
_symmetry.space_group_name_H-M   'P 1'
#
loop_
_entity.id
_entity.type
_entity.pdbx_description
1 polymer ?
#
loop_
_entity_poly.entity_id
_entity_poly.type
_entity_poly.pdbx_seq_one_letter_code
_entity_poly.pdbx_strand_id
1 'polypeptide(L)'
;MSDYDDTGSYTVNGTSYQKVNIVVYDIGNDYTASSGSSTGIVGYFYAKDYYYSSSTTNSVIDYSNVGKYFYIDAYYAVDYTDTVYSTLAHEFQHMINWGVKDMDQGLDPSTWYNEMMSMLSEDMMRNYLGLDYDDAPEDRLPLFERCYKDNGLEYRSTSSYLTLLSYANSYAFGAWVLRQFGGVQVLADMSSNAYVDMSSVVHAVNSVNGTSYDAEDLLKMYAEACIFNTTDSSYAYPTFNQAAAETLSYSDDSTTYTYPLEALDLWNLADLFTSSFTSSYSNTTYYKYDGPELYGYNAAYEIRPYGMTLVDVGEVTDSTVTLTFSTNGSGTEHLYIMVQ
;
A
#
# COMPACT_ATOMS: atom_id res chain seq x y z
N MET A 1 2.70 24.31 17.19
CA MET A 1 3.03 25.06 15.97
C MET A 1 1.73 25.56 15.37
N SER A 2 1.62 26.81 14.93
CA SER A 2 0.40 27.33 14.30
C SER A 2 0.50 27.19 12.79
N ASP A 3 -0.49 26.52 12.20
CA ASP A 3 -0.71 26.38 10.75
C ASP A 3 -0.92 27.76 10.09
N TYR A 4 -0.43 27.92 8.85
CA TYR A 4 -0.76 29.05 8.00
C TYR A 4 -1.44 28.57 6.73
N ASP A 5 -2.73 28.86 6.69
CA ASP A 5 -3.58 28.65 5.54
C ASP A 5 -3.78 29.96 4.77
N ASP A 6 -2.74 30.36 4.02
CA ASP A 6 -2.85 31.43 3.00
C ASP A 6 -2.91 30.81 1.60
N THR A 7 -3.54 29.64 1.53
CA THR A 7 -3.97 29.08 0.26
C THR A 7 -5.26 29.82 -0.11
N GLY A 8 -5.12 30.98 -0.78
CA GLY A 8 -6.25 31.89 -1.03
C GLY A 8 -7.54 31.14 -1.34
N SER A 9 -8.52 31.24 -0.45
CA SER A 9 -9.74 30.43 -0.51
C SER A 9 -10.53 30.67 -1.79
N TYR A 10 -11.21 29.65 -2.29
CA TYR A 10 -12.22 29.83 -3.33
C TYR A 10 -13.58 29.33 -2.84
N THR A 11 -14.65 29.92 -3.35
CA THR A 11 -16.01 29.59 -2.91
C THR A 11 -16.76 28.88 -4.04
N VAL A 12 -17.30 27.70 -3.76
CA VAL A 12 -18.26 26.98 -4.63
C VAL A 12 -19.55 26.80 -3.84
N ASN A 13 -20.69 27.24 -4.40
CA ASN A 13 -22.01 27.16 -3.77
C ASN A 13 -22.11 27.70 -2.33
N GLY A 14 -21.25 28.67 -1.96
CA GLY A 14 -21.23 29.26 -0.61
C GLY A 14 -20.31 28.55 0.39
N THR A 15 -19.70 27.42 0.01
CA THR A 15 -18.67 26.72 0.79
C THR A 15 -17.29 27.24 0.42
N SER A 16 -16.47 27.59 1.41
CA SER A 16 -15.10 28.04 1.22
C SER A 16 -14.15 26.85 1.25
N TYR A 17 -13.36 26.69 0.19
CA TYR A 17 -12.38 25.63 0.03
C TYR A 17 -10.97 26.22 0.09
N GLN A 18 -10.09 25.52 0.80
CA GLN A 18 -8.65 25.74 0.77
C GLN A 18 -8.10 25.22 -0.55
N LYS A 19 -7.03 25.85 -1.05
CA LYS A 19 -6.39 25.41 -2.30
C LYS A 19 -5.27 24.44 -2.00
N VAL A 20 -5.17 23.43 -2.86
CA VAL A 20 -4.03 22.53 -2.96
C VAL A 20 -3.33 22.90 -4.26
N ASN A 21 -2.01 23.11 -4.19
CA ASN A 21 -1.21 23.51 -5.33
C ASN A 21 -0.45 22.30 -5.88
N ILE A 22 -0.51 22.10 -7.19
CA ILE A 22 0.31 21.12 -7.90
C ILE A 22 1.37 21.88 -8.69
N VAL A 23 2.64 21.65 -8.36
CA VAL A 23 3.78 22.28 -9.01
C VAL A 23 4.43 21.29 -9.96
N VAL A 24 4.44 21.61 -11.25
CA VAL A 24 5.03 20.76 -12.28
C VAL A 24 6.38 21.32 -12.71
N TYR A 25 7.44 20.55 -12.54
CA TYR A 25 8.80 20.91 -12.94
C TYR A 25 9.68 19.67 -13.13
N ASP A 26 10.88 19.83 -13.73
CA ASP A 26 11.86 18.73 -13.90
C ASP A 26 12.49 18.36 -12.54
N ILE A 27 11.97 17.30 -11.92
CA ILE A 27 12.42 16.79 -10.63
C ILE A 27 13.76 16.08 -10.84
N GLY A 28 14.77 16.47 -10.07
CA GLY A 28 16.11 15.88 -10.20
C GLY A 28 16.94 16.47 -11.34
N ASN A 29 16.35 17.29 -12.23
CA ASN A 29 17.03 17.88 -13.39
C ASN A 29 17.71 16.79 -14.24
N ASP A 30 16.96 15.72 -14.49
CA ASP A 30 17.45 14.51 -15.13
C ASP A 30 16.90 14.30 -16.56
N TYR A 31 15.93 15.12 -16.96
CA TYR A 31 15.42 15.10 -18.33
C TYR A 31 16.49 15.52 -19.34
N THR A 32 16.78 14.64 -20.32
CA THR A 32 17.64 14.98 -21.46
C THR A 32 17.03 14.56 -22.79
N ALA A 33 16.78 15.56 -23.65
CA ALA A 33 16.20 15.35 -24.99
C ALA A 33 16.99 14.38 -25.89
N SER A 34 18.28 14.17 -25.61
CA SER A 34 19.16 13.30 -26.40
C SER A 34 19.10 11.82 -26.04
N SER A 35 18.70 11.48 -24.81
CA SER A 35 18.64 10.08 -24.36
C SER A 35 17.21 9.52 -24.33
N GLY A 36 16.20 10.40 -24.28
CA GLY A 36 14.80 9.99 -24.05
C GLY A 36 14.61 9.24 -22.73
N SER A 37 15.61 9.29 -21.84
CA SER A 37 15.70 8.49 -20.62
C SER A 37 15.31 9.35 -19.43
N SER A 38 14.39 8.83 -18.64
CA SER A 38 13.72 9.48 -17.52
C SER A 38 13.39 8.40 -16.51
N THR A 39 14.35 8.16 -15.62
CA THR A 39 14.17 7.28 -14.48
C THR A 39 14.23 8.16 -13.27
N GLY A 40 13.15 8.28 -12.50
CA GLY A 40 13.13 9.25 -11.43
C GLY A 40 11.89 9.18 -10.54
N ILE A 41 11.77 10.20 -9.70
CA ILE A 41 10.63 10.40 -8.80
C ILE A 41 9.50 11.00 -9.65
N VAL A 42 8.35 10.33 -9.70
CA VAL A 42 7.18 10.82 -10.45
C VAL A 42 6.58 12.07 -9.79
N GLY A 43 6.52 12.06 -8.47
CA GLY A 43 6.03 13.16 -7.67
C GLY A 43 6.40 12.98 -6.21
N TYR A 44 6.17 14.03 -5.41
CA TYR A 44 6.35 13.96 -3.97
C TYR A 44 5.52 15.03 -3.24
N PHE A 45 5.14 14.69 -2.01
CA PHE A 45 4.72 15.59 -0.96
C PHE A 45 5.90 15.94 -0.06
N TYR A 46 5.96 17.20 0.41
CA TYR A 46 6.89 17.55 1.47
C TYR A 46 6.23 18.48 2.50
N ALA A 47 6.02 17.93 3.70
CA ALA A 47 5.54 18.63 4.89
C ALA A 47 6.28 19.94 5.24
N LYS A 48 7.51 20.15 4.75
CA LYS A 48 8.23 21.42 4.97
C LYS A 48 7.40 22.64 4.55
N ASP A 49 6.56 22.48 3.52
CA ASP A 49 5.83 23.59 2.92
C ASP A 49 4.70 24.12 3.81
N TYR A 50 4.34 23.41 4.89
CA TYR A 50 3.36 23.86 5.87
C TYR A 50 3.91 24.91 6.84
N TYR A 51 5.23 25.11 6.86
CA TYR A 51 5.88 25.94 7.87
C TYR A 51 6.26 27.32 7.35
N TYR A 52 6.26 28.33 8.21
CA TYR A 52 6.91 29.59 7.87
C TYR A 52 8.42 29.42 7.81
N SER A 53 9.06 30.05 6.82
CA SER A 53 10.51 30.15 6.78
C SER A 53 11.01 30.90 8.02
N SER A 54 12.01 30.33 8.71
CA SER A 54 12.66 31.00 9.82
C SER A 54 14.05 31.41 9.38
N SER A 55 14.22 32.66 8.92
CA SER A 55 15.44 33.20 8.28
C SER A 55 16.74 33.15 9.11
N THR A 56 16.78 32.38 10.20
CA THR A 56 17.81 32.32 11.22
C THR A 56 18.51 30.96 11.31
N THR A 57 18.08 29.90 10.60
CA THR A 57 18.58 28.53 10.87
C THR A 57 19.26 27.79 9.71
N ASN A 58 19.26 28.29 8.46
CA ASN A 58 19.69 27.50 7.29
C ASN A 58 19.02 26.10 7.28
N SER A 59 17.76 26.05 7.71
CA SER A 59 16.97 24.82 7.79
C SER A 59 16.27 24.55 6.47
N VAL A 60 15.90 23.30 6.19
CA VAL A 60 15.07 22.96 5.03
C VAL A 60 13.73 23.71 5.01
N ILE A 61 13.23 24.09 6.20
CA ILE A 61 12.04 24.92 6.40
C ILE A 61 12.21 26.33 5.82
N ASP A 62 13.45 26.81 5.65
CA ASP A 62 13.70 28.15 5.09
C ASP A 62 13.35 28.23 3.59
N TYR A 63 13.18 27.07 2.95
CA TYR A 63 12.71 26.89 1.57
C TYR A 63 11.25 26.43 1.49
N SER A 64 10.46 26.67 2.54
CA SER A 64 9.03 26.39 2.54
C SER A 64 8.29 27.32 1.59
N ASN A 65 7.31 26.76 0.86
CA ASN A 65 6.36 27.50 0.05
C ASN A 65 5.15 28.05 0.83
N VAL A 66 5.06 27.75 2.13
CA VAL A 66 4.03 28.24 3.06
C VAL A 66 2.60 27.98 2.54
N GLY A 67 2.28 26.72 2.33
CA GLY A 67 0.95 26.25 1.94
C GLY A 67 0.89 24.76 1.63
N LYS A 68 -0.20 24.34 0.99
CA LYS A 68 -0.45 22.96 0.60
C LYS A 68 0.07 22.70 -0.81
N TYR A 69 1.16 21.94 -0.92
CA TYR A 69 1.85 21.68 -2.18
C TYR A 69 2.12 20.19 -2.39
N PHE A 70 1.98 19.77 -3.65
CA PHE A 70 2.60 18.57 -4.20
C PHE A 70 3.39 18.93 -5.44
N TYR A 71 4.36 18.09 -5.73
CA TYR A 71 5.27 18.27 -6.84
C TYR A 71 5.12 17.09 -7.79
N ILE A 72 5.06 17.38 -9.08
CA ILE A 72 4.98 16.37 -10.14
C ILE A 72 6.10 16.65 -11.13
N ASP A 73 6.76 15.58 -11.56
CA ASP A 73 7.79 15.66 -12.58
C ASP A 73 7.18 16.00 -13.95
N ALA A 74 7.78 16.99 -14.61
CA ALA A 74 7.29 17.52 -15.88
C ALA A 74 7.36 16.50 -17.03
N TYR A 75 8.32 15.57 -17.02
CA TYR A 75 8.39 14.51 -18.01
C TYR A 75 7.21 13.55 -17.87
N TYR A 76 6.95 13.08 -16.65
CA TYR A 76 5.83 12.18 -16.39
C TYR A 76 4.48 12.85 -16.64
N ALA A 77 4.34 14.14 -16.32
CA ALA A 77 3.14 14.92 -16.61
C ALA A 77 2.79 14.98 -18.10
N VAL A 78 3.78 14.87 -18.99
CA VAL A 78 3.58 14.92 -20.44
C VAL A 78 3.36 13.53 -21.05
N ASP A 79 4.18 12.55 -20.66
CA ASP A 79 4.26 11.26 -21.34
C ASP A 79 3.57 10.10 -20.57
N TYR A 80 3.28 10.25 -19.27
CA TYR A 80 2.76 9.19 -18.37
C TYR A 80 1.64 9.71 -17.47
N THR A 81 0.59 10.25 -18.08
CA THR A 81 -0.50 10.92 -17.37
C THR A 81 -1.23 10.01 -16.36
N ASP A 82 -1.41 8.74 -16.68
CA ASP A 82 -2.09 7.78 -15.80
C ASP A 82 -1.28 7.52 -14.51
N THR A 83 0.03 7.31 -14.65
CA THR A 83 0.96 7.25 -13.51
C THR A 83 0.91 8.53 -12.66
N VAL A 84 0.79 9.70 -13.29
CA VAL A 84 0.65 10.98 -12.58
C VAL A 84 -0.66 11.08 -11.82
N TYR A 85 -1.78 10.60 -12.38
CA TYR A 85 -3.06 10.59 -11.67
C TYR A 85 -3.02 9.67 -10.44
N SER A 86 -2.43 8.48 -10.55
CA SER A 86 -2.22 7.60 -9.39
C SER A 86 -1.33 8.29 -8.34
N THR A 87 -0.20 8.86 -8.78
CA THR A 87 0.72 9.59 -7.89
C THR A 87 0.04 10.77 -7.19
N LEU A 88 -0.86 11.50 -7.85
CA LEU A 88 -1.60 12.58 -7.20
C LEU A 88 -2.49 12.07 -6.05
N ALA A 89 -3.14 10.92 -6.21
CA ALA A 89 -3.91 10.30 -5.12
C ALA A 89 -2.99 9.87 -3.96
N HIS A 90 -1.83 9.29 -4.30
CA HIS A 90 -0.79 8.88 -3.35
C HIS A 90 -0.31 10.05 -2.49
N GLU A 91 0.18 11.11 -3.13
CA GLU A 91 0.71 12.28 -2.42
C GLU A 91 -0.40 13.02 -1.65
N PHE A 92 -1.63 13.05 -2.19
CA PHE A 92 -2.75 13.64 -1.48
C PHE A 92 -3.04 12.94 -0.16
N GLN A 93 -2.91 11.62 -0.12
CA GLN A 93 -3.01 10.85 1.11
C GLN A 93 -1.92 11.24 2.11
N HIS A 94 -0.66 11.35 1.69
CA HIS A 94 0.43 11.79 2.57
C HIS A 94 0.13 13.12 3.25
N MET A 95 -0.45 14.07 2.51
CA MET A 95 -0.88 15.35 3.07
C MET A 95 -2.00 15.21 4.11
N ILE A 96 -3.01 14.37 3.83
CA ILE A 96 -4.08 14.09 4.78
C ILE A 96 -3.49 13.46 6.05
N ASN A 97 -2.61 12.47 5.89
CA ASN A 97 -1.96 11.79 7.02
C ASN A 97 -1.12 12.76 7.85
N TRP A 98 -0.35 13.63 7.19
CA TRP A 98 0.41 14.69 7.86
C TRP A 98 -0.48 15.65 8.64
N GLY A 99 -1.57 16.13 8.04
CA GLY A 99 -2.49 17.04 8.72
C GLY A 99 -3.19 16.38 9.91
N VAL A 100 -3.75 15.18 9.72
CA VAL A 100 -4.61 14.53 10.72
C VAL A 100 -3.80 13.79 11.79
N LYS A 101 -2.82 12.96 11.40
CA LYS A 101 -2.07 12.15 12.38
C LYS A 101 -0.96 12.95 13.04
N ASP A 102 -0.14 13.66 12.27
CA ASP A 102 0.99 14.41 12.83
C ASP A 102 0.53 15.72 13.46
N MET A 103 -0.02 16.65 12.66
CA MET A 103 -0.30 18.00 13.15
C MET A 103 -1.42 18.06 14.19
N ASP A 104 -2.56 17.40 13.92
CA ASP A 104 -3.73 17.47 14.81
C ASP A 104 -3.62 16.53 16.02
N GLN A 105 -3.09 15.32 15.82
CA GLN A 105 -3.05 14.29 16.87
C GLN A 105 -1.67 14.09 17.51
N GLY A 106 -0.59 14.64 16.94
CA GLY A 106 0.76 14.50 17.47
C GLY A 106 1.31 13.08 17.38
N LEU A 107 0.88 12.30 16.37
CA LEU A 107 1.29 10.93 16.12
C LEU A 107 2.33 10.86 15.00
N ASP A 108 3.28 9.93 15.12
CA ASP A 108 4.35 9.70 14.14
C ASP A 108 4.17 8.29 13.54
N PRO A 109 3.45 8.16 12.41
CA PRO A 109 3.24 6.87 11.76
C PRO A 109 4.54 6.36 11.13
N SER A 110 4.79 5.07 11.25
CA SER A 110 5.92 4.47 10.54
C SER A 110 5.72 4.51 9.02
N THR A 111 6.82 4.54 8.28
CA THR A 111 6.78 4.76 6.82
C THR A 111 5.89 3.74 6.10
N TRP A 112 5.98 2.45 6.43
CA TRP A 112 5.18 1.42 5.77
C TRP A 112 3.68 1.67 5.88
N TYR A 113 3.22 2.15 7.04
CA TYR A 113 1.82 2.45 7.28
C TYR A 113 1.37 3.65 6.44
N ASN A 114 2.21 4.69 6.37
CA ASN A 114 1.94 5.87 5.55
C ASN A 114 1.89 5.52 4.04
N GLU A 115 2.86 4.73 3.55
CA GLU A 115 2.88 4.24 2.16
C GLU A 115 1.69 3.31 1.87
N MET A 116 1.37 2.39 2.78
CA MET A 116 0.20 1.52 2.66
C MET A 116 -1.06 2.36 2.47
N MET A 117 -1.31 3.32 3.36
CA MET A 117 -2.50 4.17 3.28
C MET A 117 -2.57 4.94 1.95
N SER A 118 -1.42 5.38 1.44
CA SER A 118 -1.30 6.10 0.17
C SER A 118 -1.64 5.21 -1.02
N MET A 119 -1.09 4.00 -1.08
CA MET A 119 -1.46 3.02 -2.10
C MET A 119 -2.92 2.58 -1.99
N LEU A 120 -3.47 2.44 -0.78
CA LEU A 120 -4.91 2.16 -0.64
C LEU A 120 -5.79 3.31 -1.14
N SER A 121 -5.29 4.54 -1.10
CA SER A 121 -5.98 5.70 -1.69
C SER A 121 -5.88 5.71 -3.20
N GLU A 122 -4.77 5.23 -3.79
CA GLU A 122 -4.66 4.98 -5.23
C GLU A 122 -5.69 3.94 -5.69
N ASP A 123 -5.73 2.76 -5.03
CA ASP A 123 -6.68 1.66 -5.29
C ASP A 123 -8.14 2.16 -5.20
N MET A 124 -8.47 2.88 -4.13
CA MET A 124 -9.78 3.51 -3.94
C MET A 124 -10.18 4.45 -5.10
N MET A 125 -9.22 5.21 -5.64
CA MET A 125 -9.47 6.23 -6.65
C MET A 125 -9.37 5.71 -8.09
N ARG A 126 -8.79 4.52 -8.29
CA ARG A 126 -8.49 3.93 -9.60
C ARG A 126 -9.63 4.04 -10.61
N ASN A 127 -10.80 3.52 -10.24
CA ASN A 127 -11.99 3.53 -11.11
C ASN A 127 -12.49 4.95 -11.44
N TYR A 128 -12.32 5.91 -10.53
CA TYR A 128 -12.69 7.30 -10.76
C TYR A 128 -11.72 8.06 -11.65
N LEU A 129 -10.45 7.70 -11.55
CA LEU A 129 -9.38 8.27 -12.35
C LEU A 129 -9.29 7.60 -13.73
N GLY A 130 -10.02 6.50 -13.95
CA GLY A 130 -10.05 5.77 -15.21
C GLY A 130 -8.75 4.98 -15.46
N LEU A 131 -8.10 4.53 -14.38
CA LEU A 131 -6.83 3.83 -14.44
C LEU A 131 -7.05 2.33 -14.63
N ASP A 132 -6.17 1.71 -15.42
CA ASP A 132 -6.05 0.25 -15.50
C ASP A 132 -5.24 -0.29 -14.31
N TYR A 133 -5.27 -1.62 -14.12
CA TYR A 133 -4.54 -2.31 -13.03
C TYR A 133 -3.02 -2.06 -13.08
N ASP A 134 -2.47 -1.91 -14.29
CA ASP A 134 -1.03 -1.73 -14.53
C ASP A 134 -0.55 -0.30 -14.18
N ASP A 135 -1.49 0.65 -14.07
CA ASP A 135 -1.22 2.06 -13.71
C ASP A 135 -1.60 2.39 -12.26
N ALA A 136 -1.91 1.35 -11.48
CA ALA A 136 -2.44 1.40 -10.12
C ALA A 136 -1.54 0.56 -9.16
N PRO A 137 -1.72 0.62 -7.84
CA PRO A 137 -0.89 -0.14 -6.90
C PRO A 137 -0.97 -1.67 -7.09
N GLU A 138 -2.02 -2.17 -7.73
CA GLU A 138 -2.23 -3.57 -8.09
C GLU A 138 -1.09 -4.19 -8.90
N ASP A 139 -0.40 -3.42 -9.74
CA ASP A 139 0.80 -3.84 -10.49
C ASP A 139 1.92 -4.38 -9.58
N ARG A 140 1.87 -4.08 -8.28
CA ARG A 140 2.85 -4.55 -7.28
C ARG A 140 2.55 -5.96 -6.75
N LEU A 141 1.35 -6.50 -6.98
CA LEU A 141 0.96 -7.82 -6.44
C LEU A 141 1.83 -8.97 -6.99
N PRO A 142 2.19 -9.03 -8.29
CA PRO A 142 3.14 -10.03 -8.79
C PRO A 142 4.51 -9.97 -8.10
N LEU A 143 4.97 -8.77 -7.70
CA LEU A 143 6.22 -8.63 -6.94
C LEU A 143 6.05 -9.16 -5.51
N PHE A 144 4.91 -8.88 -4.86
CA PHE A 144 4.58 -9.43 -3.55
C PHE A 144 4.60 -10.96 -3.58
N GLU A 145 3.94 -11.60 -4.55
CA GLU A 145 3.86 -13.07 -4.64
C GLU A 145 5.23 -13.75 -4.60
N ARG A 146 6.27 -13.08 -5.10
CA ARG A 146 7.62 -13.64 -5.20
C ARG A 146 8.54 -13.24 -4.04
N CYS A 147 8.27 -12.10 -3.42
CA CYS A 147 9.22 -11.45 -2.52
C CYS A 147 8.66 -11.15 -1.13
N TYR A 148 7.45 -11.62 -0.81
CA TYR A 148 6.83 -11.44 0.51
C TYR A 148 7.67 -11.95 1.69
N LYS A 149 8.59 -12.90 1.47
CA LYS A 149 9.52 -13.41 2.50
C LYS A 149 10.70 -12.47 2.78
N ASP A 150 11.08 -11.64 1.81
CA ASP A 150 12.34 -10.88 1.84
C ASP A 150 12.19 -9.58 2.66
N ASN A 151 10.94 -9.21 2.94
CA ASN A 151 10.55 -8.10 3.79
C ASN A 151 9.25 -8.41 4.53
N GLY A 152 9.02 -7.84 5.70
CA GLY A 152 7.72 -7.91 6.37
C GLY A 152 6.82 -6.77 5.93
N LEU A 153 6.09 -6.21 6.89
CA LEU A 153 5.49 -4.89 6.71
C LEU A 153 6.47 -3.77 7.08
N GLU A 154 7.73 -4.02 7.44
CA GLU A 154 8.64 -2.92 7.70
C GLU A 154 9.06 -2.14 6.42
N TYR A 155 9.48 -0.89 6.61
CA TYR A 155 10.05 -0.09 5.53
C TYR A 155 11.58 -0.20 5.48
N ARG A 156 12.12 -0.54 4.31
CA ARG A 156 13.57 -0.73 4.11
C ARG A 156 14.11 0.12 2.97
N SER A 157 14.60 1.31 3.30
CA SER A 157 15.21 2.26 2.35
C SER A 157 16.68 2.01 2.02
N THR A 158 17.26 0.90 2.47
CA THR A 158 18.70 0.60 2.26
C THR A 158 19.05 0.32 0.80
N SER A 159 18.06 0.04 -0.05
CA SER A 159 18.21 -0.03 -1.51
C SER A 159 16.87 0.22 -2.19
N SER A 160 16.88 0.71 -3.43
CA SER A 160 15.65 0.88 -4.23
C SER A 160 14.88 -0.42 -4.38
N TYR A 161 15.57 -1.56 -4.52
CA TYR A 161 14.94 -2.88 -4.57
C TYR A 161 14.16 -3.19 -3.29
N LEU A 162 14.75 -3.01 -2.11
CA LEU A 162 14.07 -3.28 -0.83
C LEU A 162 12.94 -2.29 -0.54
N THR A 163 13.05 -1.05 -1.02
CA THR A 163 11.95 -0.09 -1.02
C THR A 163 10.78 -0.65 -1.82
N LEU A 164 10.98 -1.06 -3.08
CA LEU A 164 9.91 -1.63 -3.91
C LEU A 164 9.22 -2.83 -3.24
N LEU A 165 9.99 -3.72 -2.59
CA LEU A 165 9.42 -4.83 -1.82
C LEU A 165 8.56 -4.36 -0.64
N SER A 166 9.00 -3.29 0.06
CA SER A 166 8.24 -2.69 1.16
C SER A 166 6.87 -2.20 0.70
N TYR A 167 6.82 -1.54 -0.47
CA TYR A 167 5.55 -1.08 -1.07
C TYR A 167 4.66 -2.27 -1.45
N ALA A 168 5.21 -3.27 -2.15
CA ALA A 168 4.44 -4.44 -2.58
C ALA A 168 3.80 -5.18 -1.40
N ASN A 169 4.57 -5.44 -0.33
CA ASN A 169 4.06 -6.15 0.84
C ASN A 169 3.03 -5.33 1.64
N SER A 170 3.28 -4.04 1.80
CA SER A 170 2.38 -3.14 2.52
C SER A 170 1.05 -2.99 1.78
N TYR A 171 1.11 -2.84 0.45
CA TYR A 171 -0.09 -2.80 -0.38
C TYR A 171 -0.87 -4.09 -0.31
N ALA A 172 -0.23 -5.25 -0.52
CA ALA A 172 -0.91 -6.55 -0.50
C ALA A 172 -1.67 -6.77 0.83
N PHE A 173 -1.05 -6.43 1.96
CA PHE A 173 -1.70 -6.51 3.28
C PHE A 173 -2.89 -5.56 3.40
N GLY A 174 -2.69 -4.27 3.08
CA GLY A 174 -3.77 -3.28 3.14
C GLY A 174 -4.94 -3.63 2.21
N ALA A 175 -4.65 -4.06 0.99
CA ALA A 175 -5.62 -4.39 -0.04
C ALA A 175 -6.51 -5.56 0.40
N TRP A 176 -5.90 -6.59 1.02
CA TRP A 176 -6.61 -7.68 1.66
C TRP A 176 -7.47 -7.19 2.83
N VAL A 177 -6.91 -6.37 3.74
CA VAL A 177 -7.65 -5.84 4.89
C VAL A 177 -8.92 -5.11 4.44
N LEU A 178 -8.82 -4.18 3.47
CA LEU A 178 -10.00 -3.45 3.00
C LEU A 178 -11.04 -4.40 2.40
N ARG A 179 -10.62 -5.33 1.53
CA ARG A 179 -11.57 -6.26 0.88
C ARG A 179 -12.23 -7.21 1.87
N GLN A 180 -11.53 -7.63 2.91
CA GLN A 180 -12.03 -8.56 3.91
C GLN A 180 -12.95 -7.91 4.97
N PHE A 181 -12.74 -6.63 5.30
CA PHE A 181 -13.29 -6.04 6.52
C PHE A 181 -14.13 -4.76 6.31
N GLY A 182 -14.67 -4.52 5.12
CA GLY A 182 -15.65 -3.42 4.90
C GLY A 182 -15.16 -2.27 4.03
N GLY A 183 -14.15 -2.53 3.21
CA GLY A 183 -13.70 -1.65 2.13
C GLY A 183 -13.19 -0.30 2.63
N VAL A 184 -13.56 0.74 1.90
CA VAL A 184 -13.12 2.13 2.14
C VAL A 184 -13.56 2.66 3.51
N GLN A 185 -14.56 2.07 4.16
CA GLN A 185 -14.94 2.42 5.53
C GLN A 185 -13.78 2.18 6.51
N VAL A 186 -13.04 1.08 6.34
CA VAL A 186 -11.85 0.77 7.15
C VAL A 186 -10.75 1.79 6.88
N LEU A 187 -10.49 2.14 5.62
CA LEU A 187 -9.51 3.16 5.25
C LEU A 187 -9.84 4.53 5.86
N ALA A 188 -11.12 4.93 5.84
CA ALA A 188 -11.60 6.16 6.45
C ALA A 188 -11.39 6.19 7.98
N ASP A 189 -11.71 5.09 8.67
CA ASP A 189 -11.42 4.96 10.11
C ASP A 189 -9.91 5.02 10.37
N MET A 190 -9.09 4.26 9.64
CA MET A 190 -7.62 4.29 9.74
C MET A 190 -7.04 5.70 9.59
N SER A 191 -7.58 6.49 8.66
CA SER A 191 -7.14 7.86 8.40
C SER A 191 -7.38 8.83 9.57
N SER A 192 -8.36 8.56 10.43
CA SER A 192 -8.89 9.53 11.40
C SER A 192 -8.82 9.08 12.85
N ASN A 193 -8.70 7.77 13.11
CA ASN A 193 -8.63 7.24 14.47
C ASN A 193 -7.37 7.71 15.23
N ALA A 194 -7.31 7.45 16.53
CA ALA A 194 -6.24 7.95 17.41
C ALA A 194 -4.98 7.06 17.45
N TYR A 195 -4.79 6.19 16.46
CA TYR A 195 -3.70 5.20 16.42
C TYR A 195 -2.90 5.30 15.12
N VAL A 196 -1.74 4.68 15.09
CA VAL A 196 -0.91 4.49 13.88
C VAL A 196 -0.49 3.02 13.76
N ASP A 197 0.08 2.67 12.61
CA ASP A 197 0.62 1.34 12.33
C ASP A 197 -0.40 0.22 12.54
N MET A 198 0.05 -0.96 12.94
CA MET A 198 -0.81 -2.12 13.16
C MET A 198 -1.91 -1.85 14.21
N SER A 199 -1.68 -0.96 15.18
CA SER A 199 -2.71 -0.57 16.15
C SER A 199 -3.87 0.18 15.49
N SER A 200 -3.60 1.00 14.48
CA SER A 200 -4.64 1.67 13.68
C SER A 200 -5.43 0.67 12.84
N VAL A 201 -4.73 -0.28 12.19
CA VAL A 201 -5.36 -1.33 11.39
C VAL A 201 -6.33 -2.15 12.27
N VAL A 202 -5.83 -2.66 13.41
CA VAL A 202 -6.63 -3.44 14.37
C VAL A 202 -7.82 -2.64 14.90
N HIS A 203 -7.61 -1.37 15.23
CA HIS A 203 -8.70 -0.51 15.69
C HIS A 203 -9.80 -0.37 14.63
N ALA A 204 -9.41 -0.02 13.39
CA ALA A 204 -10.36 0.22 12.31
C ALA A 204 -11.14 -1.03 11.93
N VAL A 205 -10.47 -2.19 11.81
CA VAL A 205 -11.13 -3.47 11.54
C VAL A 205 -12.18 -3.77 12.62
N ASN A 206 -11.81 -3.64 13.90
CA ASN A 206 -12.73 -3.93 15.00
C ASN A 206 -13.87 -2.90 15.12
N SER A 207 -13.57 -1.62 14.89
CA SER A 207 -14.54 -0.51 14.90
C SER A 207 -15.61 -0.71 13.83
N VAL A 208 -15.21 -1.01 12.59
CA VAL A 208 -16.11 -1.18 11.44
C VAL A 208 -16.93 -2.46 11.54
N ASN A 209 -16.35 -3.56 12.04
CA ASN A 209 -16.98 -4.88 11.98
C ASN A 209 -17.59 -5.33 13.31
N GLY A 210 -17.39 -4.60 14.41
CA GLY A 210 -17.82 -5.03 15.75
C GLY A 210 -17.10 -6.28 16.24
N THR A 211 -15.86 -6.49 15.80
CA THR A 211 -15.02 -7.64 16.16
C THR A 211 -14.06 -7.30 17.30
N SER A 212 -13.23 -8.27 17.71
CA SER A 212 -12.23 -8.09 18.76
C SER A 212 -10.92 -8.82 18.42
N TYR A 213 -10.46 -8.66 17.19
CA TYR A 213 -9.19 -9.21 16.72
C TYR A 213 -8.01 -8.46 17.30
N ASP A 214 -6.88 -9.13 17.47
CA ASP A 214 -5.58 -8.49 17.65
C ASP A 214 -4.73 -8.56 16.38
N ALA A 215 -3.47 -8.10 16.46
CA ALA A 215 -2.55 -8.13 15.32
C ALA A 215 -2.21 -9.55 14.87
N GLU A 216 -2.14 -10.52 15.80
CA GLU A 216 -1.81 -11.91 15.48
C GLU A 216 -2.96 -12.55 14.71
N ASP A 217 -4.21 -12.30 15.13
CA ASP A 217 -5.40 -12.75 14.40
C ASP A 217 -5.39 -12.26 12.95
N LEU A 218 -5.10 -10.96 12.74
CA LEU A 218 -5.06 -10.38 11.39
C LEU A 218 -3.94 -10.98 10.54
N LEU A 219 -2.73 -11.15 11.09
CA LEU A 219 -1.61 -11.71 10.34
C LEU A 219 -1.80 -13.19 10.02
N LYS A 220 -2.45 -13.94 10.92
CA LYS A 220 -2.87 -15.32 10.66
C LYS A 220 -3.85 -15.37 9.50
N MET A 221 -4.93 -14.58 9.54
CA MET A 221 -5.93 -14.54 8.48
C MET A 221 -5.34 -14.05 7.15
N TYR A 222 -4.37 -13.12 7.21
CA TYR A 222 -3.64 -12.67 6.04
C TYR A 222 -2.84 -13.80 5.39
N ALA A 223 -2.11 -14.59 6.19
CA ALA A 223 -1.39 -15.76 5.70
C ALA A 223 -2.34 -16.82 5.13
N GLU A 224 -3.50 -17.03 5.76
CA GLU A 224 -4.56 -17.90 5.24
C GLU A 224 -5.06 -17.41 3.87
N ALA A 225 -5.25 -16.10 3.70
CA ALA A 225 -5.70 -15.51 2.43
C ALA A 225 -4.70 -15.65 1.28
N CYS A 226 -3.40 -15.77 1.58
CA CYS A 226 -2.38 -16.08 0.59
C CYS A 226 -2.45 -17.53 0.07
N ILE A 227 -3.06 -18.45 0.83
CA ILE A 227 -3.17 -19.88 0.48
C ILE A 227 -4.56 -20.21 -0.06
N PHE A 228 -5.61 -19.78 0.63
CA PHE A 228 -6.98 -20.12 0.26
C PHE A 228 -7.49 -19.19 -0.85
N ASN A 229 -7.59 -19.73 -2.06
CA ASN A 229 -8.23 -19.07 -3.20
C ASN A 229 -9.58 -19.68 -3.53
N THR A 230 -10.54 -19.54 -2.62
CA THR A 230 -11.87 -20.10 -2.82
C THR A 230 -12.93 -19.02 -2.81
N THR A 231 -13.82 -19.08 -3.81
CA THR A 231 -15.09 -18.35 -3.80
C THR A 231 -16.19 -19.16 -3.09
N ASP A 232 -15.86 -20.37 -2.62
CA ASP A 232 -16.78 -21.23 -1.87
C ASP A 232 -16.99 -20.69 -0.45
N SER A 233 -18.08 -19.92 -0.30
CA SER A 233 -18.55 -19.37 0.96
C SER A 233 -18.84 -20.41 2.06
N SER A 234 -18.88 -21.71 1.76
CA SER A 234 -19.18 -22.74 2.77
C SER A 234 -18.08 -22.92 3.82
N TYR A 235 -16.85 -22.53 3.51
CA TYR A 235 -15.71 -22.67 4.42
C TYR A 235 -15.25 -21.36 5.08
N ALA A 236 -15.83 -20.21 4.70
CA ALA A 236 -15.55 -18.88 5.28
C ALA A 236 -14.06 -18.58 5.52
N TYR A 237 -13.18 -19.11 4.66
CA TYR A 237 -11.74 -18.86 4.75
C TYR A 237 -11.43 -17.44 4.25
N PRO A 238 -10.46 -16.74 4.87
CA PRO A 238 -9.92 -15.51 4.32
C PRO A 238 -9.41 -15.74 2.90
N THR A 239 -9.63 -14.77 2.01
CA THR A 239 -9.15 -14.84 0.64
C THR A 239 -8.91 -13.44 0.06
N PHE A 240 -7.98 -13.35 -0.88
CA PHE A 240 -7.84 -12.14 -1.71
C PHE A 240 -8.96 -12.02 -2.76
N ASN A 241 -9.48 -13.17 -3.22
CA ASN A 241 -10.44 -13.27 -4.33
C ASN A 241 -11.88 -12.93 -3.90
N GLN A 242 -12.02 -11.76 -3.28
CA GLN A 242 -13.30 -11.19 -2.88
C GLN A 242 -13.27 -9.68 -3.07
N ALA A 243 -14.38 -9.13 -3.55
CA ALA A 243 -14.59 -7.69 -3.54
C ALA A 243 -14.95 -7.22 -2.13
N ALA A 244 -14.73 -5.95 -1.82
CA ALA A 244 -15.22 -5.39 -0.57
C ALA A 244 -16.75 -5.49 -0.50
N ALA A 245 -17.26 -6.00 0.62
CA ALA A 245 -18.70 -6.15 0.84
C ALA A 245 -19.43 -4.80 0.93
N GLU A 246 -18.77 -3.81 1.53
CA GLU A 246 -19.31 -2.46 1.72
C GLU A 246 -18.67 -1.48 0.73
N THR A 247 -19.48 -0.53 0.25
CA THR A 247 -19.03 0.57 -0.61
C THR A 247 -19.31 1.89 0.07
N LEU A 248 -18.27 2.69 0.31
CA LEU A 248 -18.46 4.05 0.81
C LEU A 248 -18.99 4.93 -0.32
N SER A 249 -20.00 5.75 -0.01
CA SER A 249 -20.57 6.73 -0.93
C SER A 249 -20.48 8.14 -0.35
N TYR A 250 -19.99 9.08 -1.14
CA TYR A 250 -19.99 10.51 -0.84
C TYR A 250 -20.88 11.24 -1.86
N SER A 251 -21.79 12.09 -1.39
CA SER A 251 -22.65 12.88 -2.26
C SER A 251 -22.38 14.37 -2.04
N ASP A 252 -22.12 15.09 -3.13
CA ASP A 252 -22.08 16.56 -3.17
C ASP A 252 -23.14 17.04 -4.16
N ASP A 253 -24.14 17.80 -3.67
CA ASP A 253 -25.34 18.43 -4.29
C ASP A 253 -25.95 17.84 -5.59
N SER A 254 -25.14 17.46 -6.58
CA SER A 254 -25.53 16.86 -7.86
C SER A 254 -24.87 15.52 -8.22
N THR A 255 -23.86 15.06 -7.48
CA THR A 255 -23.03 13.90 -7.84
C THR A 255 -22.81 12.99 -6.64
N THR A 256 -23.00 11.68 -6.84
CA THR A 256 -22.62 10.66 -5.86
C THR A 256 -21.38 9.93 -6.36
N TYR A 257 -20.36 9.87 -5.51
CA TYR A 257 -19.12 9.13 -5.69
C TYR A 257 -19.17 7.88 -4.80
N THR A 258 -19.15 6.70 -5.39
CA THR A 258 -19.08 5.37 -4.80
C THR A 258 -17.70 4.77 -5.01
N TYR A 259 -17.05 4.29 -3.97
CA TYR A 259 -15.70 3.74 -4.05
C TYR A 259 -15.71 2.21 -3.86
N PRO A 260 -16.12 1.42 -4.87
CA PRO A 260 -16.07 -0.03 -4.79
C PRO A 260 -14.63 -0.52 -4.89
N LEU A 261 -14.27 -1.55 -4.12
CA LEU A 261 -13.01 -2.26 -4.28
C LEU A 261 -13.31 -3.63 -4.89
N GLU A 262 -12.82 -3.84 -6.11
CA GLU A 262 -13.01 -5.08 -6.86
C GLU A 262 -12.18 -6.23 -6.28
N ALA A 263 -12.57 -7.47 -6.58
CA ALA A 263 -11.84 -8.65 -6.13
C ALA A 263 -10.43 -8.69 -6.72
N LEU A 264 -9.45 -9.14 -5.92
CA LEU A 264 -8.09 -9.39 -6.37
C LEU A 264 -7.84 -10.90 -6.34
N ASP A 265 -7.71 -11.54 -7.49
CA ASP A 265 -7.40 -12.97 -7.51
C ASP A 265 -5.89 -13.16 -7.63
N LEU A 266 -5.17 -13.23 -6.49
CA LEU A 266 -3.71 -13.44 -6.49
C LEU A 266 -3.28 -14.54 -7.47
N TRP A 267 -3.97 -15.68 -7.45
CA TRP A 267 -3.60 -16.83 -8.28
C TRP A 267 -3.92 -16.69 -9.77
N ASN A 268 -4.66 -15.66 -10.15
CA ASN A 268 -5.00 -15.33 -11.54
C ASN A 268 -4.46 -13.95 -11.96
N LEU A 269 -3.78 -13.22 -11.07
CA LEU A 269 -2.91 -12.10 -11.42
C LEU A 269 -1.66 -12.70 -12.10
N ALA A 270 -1.88 -13.30 -13.26
CA ALA A 270 -0.86 -13.96 -14.06
C ALA A 270 0.14 -12.91 -14.54
N ASP A 271 1.18 -12.73 -13.74
CA ASP A 271 2.52 -12.27 -14.07
C ASP A 271 2.60 -11.36 -15.30
N LEU A 272 2.63 -10.05 -15.07
CA LEU A 272 3.07 -9.03 -16.04
C LEU A 272 4.44 -9.34 -16.66
N PHE A 273 5.20 -10.27 -16.08
CA PHE A 273 6.40 -10.86 -16.67
C PHE A 273 6.09 -12.04 -17.60
N THR A 274 5.19 -11.84 -18.57
CA THR A 274 4.96 -12.79 -19.65
C THR A 274 6.24 -12.99 -20.47
N SER A 275 6.73 -14.24 -20.50
CA SER A 275 7.93 -14.72 -21.22
C SER A 275 9.26 -14.07 -20.82
N SER A 276 9.98 -14.69 -19.88
CA SER A 276 11.41 -14.44 -19.61
C SER A 276 11.78 -12.97 -19.36
N PHE A 277 11.39 -12.43 -18.20
CA PHE A 277 12.06 -11.25 -17.68
C PHE A 277 13.51 -11.59 -17.34
N THR A 278 14.46 -11.02 -18.09
CA THR A 278 15.86 -10.93 -17.65
C THR A 278 15.98 -9.57 -16.98
N SER A 279 16.12 -9.53 -15.65
CA SER A 279 16.37 -8.25 -15.00
C SER A 279 17.72 -7.70 -15.52
N SER A 280 17.78 -6.40 -15.81
CA SER A 280 19.04 -5.74 -16.19
C SER A 280 20.11 -5.79 -15.08
N TYR A 281 19.75 -6.27 -13.88
CA TYR A 281 20.61 -6.42 -12.72
C TYR A 281 21.09 -7.87 -12.49
N SER A 282 20.40 -8.88 -13.02
CA SER A 282 20.77 -10.29 -12.86
C SER A 282 20.28 -11.11 -14.04
N ASN A 283 21.20 -11.87 -14.64
CA ASN A 283 20.96 -12.76 -15.78
C ASN A 283 20.17 -14.04 -15.38
N THR A 284 19.13 -13.87 -14.57
CA THR A 284 18.33 -14.93 -13.95
C THR A 284 16.99 -15.03 -14.68
N THR A 285 16.71 -16.21 -15.24
CA THR A 285 15.40 -16.53 -15.82
C THR A 285 14.43 -16.84 -14.69
N TYR A 286 13.26 -16.19 -14.69
CA TYR A 286 12.19 -16.45 -13.72
C TYR A 286 11.08 -17.30 -14.34
N TYR A 287 10.48 -18.17 -13.51
CA TYR A 287 9.37 -19.05 -13.88
C TYR A 287 8.03 -18.42 -13.48
N LYS A 288 6.96 -18.76 -14.21
CA LYS A 288 5.59 -18.35 -13.89
C LYS A 288 5.15 -19.08 -12.61
N TYR A 289 4.69 -18.33 -11.62
CA TYR A 289 3.99 -18.86 -10.46
C TYR A 289 2.51 -18.45 -10.58
N ASP A 290 1.61 -19.36 -10.20
CA ASP A 290 0.21 -19.00 -9.97
C ASP A 290 0.11 -18.85 -8.44
N GLY A 291 -0.10 -17.63 -7.95
CA GLY A 291 -0.17 -17.34 -6.51
C GLY A 291 1.20 -17.08 -5.85
N PRO A 292 1.19 -16.81 -4.53
CA PRO A 292 2.41 -16.63 -3.74
C PRO A 292 3.37 -17.82 -3.83
N GLU A 293 4.66 -17.54 -3.95
CA GLU A 293 5.72 -18.55 -4.04
C GLU A 293 5.75 -19.43 -2.78
N LEU A 294 5.56 -20.74 -2.95
CA LEU A 294 5.68 -21.73 -1.89
C LEU A 294 7.09 -22.31 -1.85
N TYR A 295 7.70 -22.35 -0.66
CA TYR A 295 9.04 -22.88 -0.48
C TYR A 295 9.02 -24.35 -0.07
N GLY A 296 10.06 -25.10 -0.45
CA GLY A 296 10.21 -26.47 0.03
C GLY A 296 10.41 -26.52 1.56
N TYR A 297 9.95 -27.60 2.19
CA TYR A 297 10.05 -27.84 3.64
C TYR A 297 11.45 -27.73 4.27
N ASN A 298 12.51 -27.72 3.46
CA ASN A 298 13.90 -27.58 3.90
C ASN A 298 14.44 -26.14 3.79
N ALA A 299 13.62 -25.21 3.32
CA ALA A 299 14.00 -23.81 3.21
C ALA A 299 14.02 -23.14 4.59
N ALA A 300 14.99 -22.24 4.79
CA ALA A 300 15.13 -21.46 6.00
C ALA A 300 15.29 -19.99 5.61
N TYR A 301 14.30 -19.18 5.96
CA TYR A 301 14.29 -17.74 5.74
C TYR A 301 14.11 -17.02 7.07
N GLU A 302 14.68 -15.82 7.16
CA GLU A 302 14.42 -14.94 8.29
C GLU A 302 12.99 -14.42 8.18
N ILE A 303 12.14 -14.71 9.17
CA ILE A 303 10.81 -14.11 9.24
C ILE A 303 10.97 -12.68 9.77
N ARG A 304 10.63 -11.72 8.91
CA ARG A 304 10.74 -10.30 9.16
C ARG A 304 9.54 -9.79 10.00
N PRO A 305 9.62 -8.63 10.68
CA PRO A 305 8.51 -8.04 11.41
C PRO A 305 7.18 -7.99 10.63
N TYR A 306 6.13 -8.63 11.17
CA TYR A 306 4.83 -8.79 10.50
C TYR A 306 4.89 -9.51 9.15
N GLY A 307 6.00 -10.18 8.85
CA GLY A 307 6.20 -11.00 7.66
C GLY A 307 5.75 -12.44 7.85
N MET A 308 5.85 -13.20 6.78
CA MET A 308 5.52 -14.62 6.77
C MET A 308 6.43 -15.40 5.80
N THR A 309 6.39 -16.72 5.91
CA THR A 309 6.99 -17.63 4.92
C THR A 309 6.00 -18.77 4.70
N LEU A 310 5.67 -19.05 3.44
CA LEU A 310 4.76 -20.14 3.08
C LEU A 310 5.59 -21.33 2.61
N VAL A 311 5.30 -22.49 3.19
CA VAL A 311 6.11 -23.71 3.00
C VAL A 311 5.21 -24.84 2.53
N ASP A 312 5.53 -25.40 1.37
CA ASP A 312 4.95 -26.64 0.87
C ASP A 312 5.59 -27.84 1.59
N VAL A 313 4.72 -28.59 2.27
CA VAL A 313 5.07 -29.80 3.04
C VAL A 313 4.57 -31.09 2.35
N GLY A 314 3.97 -30.98 1.17
CA GLY A 314 3.50 -32.08 0.34
C GLY A 314 2.01 -32.38 0.44
N GLU A 315 1.57 -33.34 -0.38
CA GLU A 315 0.16 -33.76 -0.46
C GLU A 315 -0.21 -34.76 0.63
N VAL A 316 -1.42 -34.60 1.16
CA VAL A 316 -1.99 -35.54 2.14
C VAL A 316 -2.67 -36.71 1.42
N THR A 317 -2.02 -37.87 1.42
CA THR A 317 -2.57 -39.09 0.78
C THR A 317 -3.31 -40.03 1.74
N ASP A 318 -3.14 -39.83 3.05
CA ASP A 318 -3.69 -40.67 4.11
C ASP A 318 -4.49 -39.83 5.12
N SER A 319 -5.31 -40.48 5.94
CA SER A 319 -6.09 -39.80 6.99
C SER A 319 -5.24 -39.19 8.11
N THR A 320 -3.93 -39.45 8.12
CA THR A 320 -3.00 -38.99 9.16
C THR A 320 -1.71 -38.52 8.52
N VAL A 321 -1.26 -37.31 8.89
CA VAL A 321 0.03 -36.73 8.50
C VAL A 321 0.88 -36.53 9.74
N THR A 322 2.17 -36.85 9.67
CA THR A 322 3.14 -36.57 10.73
C THR A 322 4.17 -35.58 10.23
N LEU A 323 4.20 -34.38 10.82
CA LEU A 323 5.22 -33.37 10.57
C LEU A 323 6.28 -33.42 11.65
N THR A 324 7.55 -33.38 11.26
CA THR A 324 8.69 -33.41 12.19
C THR A 324 9.51 -32.13 12.02
N PHE A 325 9.66 -31.36 13.09
CA PHE A 325 10.46 -30.13 13.10
C PHE A 325 11.83 -30.42 13.71
N SER A 326 12.89 -30.03 13.00
CA SER A 326 14.29 -30.31 13.39
C SER A 326 14.93 -29.18 14.19
N THR A 327 14.30 -28.00 14.20
CA THR A 327 14.77 -26.80 14.91
C THR A 327 13.63 -26.16 15.71
N ASN A 328 13.98 -25.51 16.81
CA ASN A 328 13.03 -24.69 17.57
C ASN A 328 13.01 -23.29 16.97
N GLY A 329 11.82 -22.72 16.78
CA GLY A 329 11.63 -21.31 16.45
C GLY A 329 11.84 -20.39 17.65
N SER A 330 11.76 -19.09 17.39
CA SER A 330 11.68 -18.08 18.46
C SER A 330 10.30 -18.05 19.12
N GLY A 331 10.19 -17.49 20.32
CA GLY A 331 8.90 -17.34 21.01
C GLY A 331 7.94 -16.34 20.37
N THR A 332 8.38 -15.66 19.31
CA THR A 332 7.62 -14.70 18.51
C THR A 332 7.22 -15.26 17.15
N GLU A 333 7.62 -16.49 16.83
CA GLU A 333 7.26 -17.18 15.59
C GLU A 333 6.06 -18.10 15.85
N HIS A 334 5.07 -17.97 14.98
CA HIS A 334 3.83 -18.74 15.06
C HIS A 334 3.73 -19.60 13.81
N LEU A 335 3.51 -20.90 14.01
CA LEU A 335 3.41 -21.87 12.93
C LEU A 335 1.94 -22.26 12.74
N TYR A 336 1.47 -22.12 11.51
CA TYR A 336 0.14 -22.56 11.09
C TYR A 336 0.27 -23.68 10.06
N ILE A 337 -0.56 -24.70 10.19
CA ILE A 337 -0.66 -25.80 9.22
C ILE A 337 -1.99 -25.64 8.51
N MET A 338 -1.92 -25.38 7.21
CA MET A 338 -3.09 -25.21 6.34
C MET A 338 -3.21 -26.44 5.46
N VAL A 339 -4.43 -26.97 5.34
CA VAL A 339 -4.74 -28.12 4.48
C VAL A 339 -5.85 -27.67 3.53
N GLN A 340 -5.57 -27.74 2.24
CA GLN A 340 -6.50 -27.38 1.18
C GLN A 340 -7.22 -28.62 0.63
#